data_AF-A0A6L3AS55-F1
#
_entry.id   AF-A0A6L3AS55-F1
#
_cell.length_a   1.000
_cell.length_b   1.000
_cell.length_c   1.000
_cell.angle_alpha   90.00
_cell.angle_beta   90.00
_cell.angle_gamma   90.00
#
_symmetry.space_group_name_H-M   'P 1'
#
loop_
_entity.id
_entity.type
_entity.pdbx_description
1 polymer ?
#
loop_
_entity_poly.entity_id
_entity_poly.type
_entity_poly.pdbx_seq_one_letter_code
_entity_poly.pdbx_strand_id
1 'polypeptide(L)'
;MWAAGRRSQRPRPACREPNPMMVGLLIAGLPRAVSTLVLSAALLCSASLRADEAPWLPVSQVMSELARNPDFVEALYQRLGRNPKAGGILGPDEIKRLREMILGKDFEGLDRFPGLTVRGMGRSVRLAGAMLDRSGDDGPPPGSATVEAAVDEELGIPAAGTPPAPDAYLRPLGFGLESGDRVDPALAERYADGLRLAELLNRLSLNAPDGRPRHRVALDGRTLDTPRALMEALARDGHDVEVRDSRYFANFGDLIYHGRDVLTPFWIDTRLPIPGTDRTLLVPVSHSQHELVVRGRVVNADLSFYFGIDGRAVFRPSVTRDQAWVMGRVAHRYRGEEAMEVIRLAGVIVRAYDAIKRRHPELPFGGYYALGVCNDVNAMIELRMRGETTLFPLTLDPQFFTDEGEVGWLAEGLPLDSRWWSATDPRRILGSIPVDDLATLPLSSLREDLEKVRAASESGHSLRSGAGDFALLGAVVAGLLAAGLWSVRLWFVRRR
;
A
#
# COMPACT_ATOMS: atom_id res chain seq x y z
N MET A 1 -9.89 -52.30 13.23
CA MET A 1 -9.38 -53.64 13.58
C MET A 1 -10.30 -54.65 12.90
N TRP A 2 -9.75 -55.49 12.01
CA TRP A 2 -10.36 -56.59 11.22
C TRP A 2 -11.41 -56.21 10.14
N ALA A 3 -11.48 -56.80 8.93
CA ALA A 3 -10.60 -57.60 8.06
C ALA A 3 -11.39 -57.77 6.73
N ALA A 4 -10.89 -57.34 5.57
CA ALA A 4 -10.23 -58.13 4.51
C ALA A 4 -11.14 -59.03 3.61
N GLY A 5 -11.03 -58.88 2.27
CA GLY A 5 -11.02 -60.05 1.36
C GLY A 5 -11.49 -59.94 -0.11
N ARG A 6 -10.52 -59.77 -1.05
CA ARG A 6 -10.33 -60.42 -2.40
C ARG A 6 -11.33 -60.13 -3.54
N ARG A 7 -10.95 -59.52 -4.68
CA ARG A 7 -10.14 -59.93 -5.89
C ARG A 7 -10.79 -60.94 -6.86
N SER A 8 -11.11 -60.48 -8.09
CA SER A 8 -10.83 -61.11 -9.41
C SER A 8 -11.11 -60.09 -10.54
N GLN A 9 -10.10 -59.58 -11.27
CA GLN A 9 -9.59 -60.01 -12.59
C GLN A 9 -10.60 -60.10 -13.77
N ARG A 10 -10.64 -59.01 -14.58
CA ARG A 10 -10.50 -58.84 -16.07
C ARG A 10 -10.97 -59.97 -17.04
N PRO A 11 -11.45 -59.64 -18.27
CA PRO A 11 -10.67 -58.89 -19.28
C PRO A 11 -11.42 -57.91 -20.22
N ARG A 12 -10.62 -57.10 -20.92
CA ARG A 12 -10.97 -56.26 -22.10
C ARG A 12 -10.99 -57.10 -23.39
N PRO A 13 -11.68 -56.61 -24.44
CA PRO A 13 -11.01 -56.25 -25.70
C PRO A 13 -11.51 -54.86 -26.19
N ALA A 14 -10.77 -53.95 -26.82
CA ALA A 14 -9.83 -53.91 -27.96
C ALA A 14 -10.44 -53.06 -29.10
N CYS A 15 -9.58 -52.21 -29.67
CA CYS A 15 -9.82 -51.13 -30.64
C CYS A 15 -10.59 -51.49 -31.92
N ARG A 16 -11.21 -50.47 -32.54
CA ARG A 16 -10.95 -50.11 -33.96
C ARG A 16 -11.56 -48.75 -34.33
N GLU A 17 -10.69 -47.82 -34.76
CA GLU A 17 -11.03 -46.75 -35.70
C GLU A 17 -11.29 -47.32 -37.10
N PRO A 18 -11.95 -46.55 -37.98
CA PRO A 18 -11.26 -46.17 -39.20
C PRO A 18 -11.42 -44.69 -39.59
N ASN A 19 -10.48 -44.26 -40.40
CA ASN A 19 -10.17 -42.90 -40.86
C ASN A 19 -10.75 -42.69 -42.30
N PRO A 20 -10.44 -41.61 -43.08
CA PRO A 20 -11.39 -40.58 -43.49
C PRO A 20 -11.69 -40.50 -45.02
N MET A 21 -12.45 -39.46 -45.39
CA MET A 21 -12.75 -38.90 -46.74
C MET A 21 -13.93 -39.48 -47.54
N MET A 22 -15.00 -38.69 -47.69
CA MET A 22 -15.31 -38.07 -49.00
C MET A 22 -16.41 -36.99 -48.90
N VAL A 23 -16.19 -35.95 -49.69
CA VAL A 23 -16.98 -34.75 -49.93
C VAL A 23 -18.34 -35.07 -50.55
N GLY A 24 -19.40 -34.38 -50.10
CA GLY A 24 -20.74 -34.46 -50.69
C GLY A 24 -21.53 -33.18 -50.42
N LEU A 25 -21.38 -32.23 -51.33
CA LEU A 25 -22.10 -30.97 -51.44
C LEU A 25 -23.61 -31.22 -51.63
N LEU A 26 -24.49 -30.65 -50.79
CA LEU A 26 -25.89 -30.40 -51.15
C LEU A 26 -26.42 -29.18 -50.37
N ILE A 27 -26.51 -28.08 -51.10
CA ILE A 27 -27.20 -26.84 -50.76
C ILE A 27 -28.69 -27.07 -50.96
N ALA A 28 -29.52 -26.81 -49.94
CA ALA A 28 -30.82 -26.13 -50.11
C ALA A 28 -31.56 -25.99 -48.76
N GLY A 29 -31.80 -24.74 -48.36
CA GLY A 29 -32.97 -24.38 -47.55
C GLY A 29 -32.77 -24.32 -46.04
N LEU A 30 -32.09 -23.28 -45.54
CA LEU A 30 -32.39 -22.74 -44.21
C LEU A 30 -32.43 -21.20 -44.24
N PRO A 31 -33.40 -20.58 -43.54
CA PRO A 31 -33.79 -19.19 -43.73
C PRO A 31 -32.77 -18.22 -43.12
N ARG A 32 -32.81 -16.97 -43.60
CA ARG A 32 -32.06 -15.78 -43.15
C ARG A 32 -32.03 -15.51 -41.62
N ALA A 33 -32.67 -16.33 -40.80
CA ALA A 33 -32.68 -16.25 -39.34
C ALA A 33 -31.47 -16.94 -38.66
N VAL A 34 -30.71 -17.80 -39.37
CA VAL A 34 -29.51 -18.44 -38.78
C VAL A 34 -28.25 -17.59 -38.94
N SER A 35 -28.19 -16.72 -39.95
CA SER A 35 -27.05 -15.80 -40.12
C SER A 35 -27.02 -14.67 -39.08
N THR A 36 -28.18 -14.24 -38.57
CA THR A 36 -28.24 -13.27 -37.46
C THR A 36 -27.83 -13.90 -36.13
N LEU A 37 -28.17 -15.17 -35.86
CA LEU A 37 -27.79 -15.83 -34.61
C LEU A 37 -26.29 -16.15 -34.53
N VAL A 38 -25.64 -16.43 -35.66
CA VAL A 38 -24.18 -16.63 -35.72
C VAL A 38 -23.40 -15.31 -35.64
N LEU A 39 -23.93 -14.20 -36.18
CA LEU A 39 -23.35 -12.86 -35.98
C LEU A 39 -23.61 -12.31 -34.56
N SER A 40 -24.76 -12.61 -33.95
CA SER A 40 -25.03 -12.25 -32.55
C SER A 40 -24.19 -13.09 -31.58
N ALA A 41 -23.94 -14.37 -31.86
CA ALA A 41 -23.04 -15.20 -31.05
C ALA A 41 -21.57 -14.75 -31.21
N ALA A 42 -21.14 -14.29 -32.39
CA ALA A 42 -19.80 -13.71 -32.58
C ALA A 42 -19.64 -12.32 -31.93
N LEU A 43 -20.73 -11.54 -31.81
CA LEU A 43 -20.76 -10.25 -31.09
C LEU A 43 -20.99 -10.38 -29.58
N LEU A 44 -21.52 -11.52 -29.10
CA LEU A 44 -21.65 -11.84 -27.67
C LEU A 44 -20.45 -12.64 -27.13
N CYS A 45 -19.61 -13.22 -28.00
CA CYS A 45 -18.32 -13.81 -27.65
C CYS A 45 -17.12 -12.85 -27.82
N SER A 46 -17.38 -11.56 -28.09
CA SER A 46 -16.35 -10.51 -28.04
C SER A 46 -15.97 -10.10 -26.62
N ALA A 47 -16.64 -10.63 -25.58
CA ALA A 47 -16.13 -10.64 -24.21
C ALA A 47 -15.05 -11.72 -24.00
N SER A 48 -14.26 -11.97 -25.05
CA SER A 48 -12.95 -12.59 -24.89
C SER A 48 -12.15 -11.62 -24.04
N LEU A 49 -11.99 -11.99 -22.77
CA LEU A 49 -10.89 -11.58 -21.90
C LEU A 49 -9.70 -11.19 -22.76
N ARG A 50 -9.48 -9.88 -22.93
CA ARG A 50 -8.19 -9.37 -23.41
C ARG A 50 -7.20 -9.64 -22.30
N ALA A 51 -6.64 -10.85 -22.31
CA ALA A 51 -5.55 -11.27 -21.45
C ALA A 51 -4.27 -10.43 -21.65
N ASP A 52 -4.25 -9.54 -22.65
CA ASP A 52 -3.13 -8.63 -22.96
C ASP A 52 -3.35 -7.16 -22.55
N GLU A 53 -4.52 -6.78 -22.02
CA GLU A 53 -4.67 -5.42 -21.48
C GLU A 53 -4.24 -5.40 -20.01
N ALA A 54 -3.24 -4.57 -19.69
CA ALA A 54 -2.87 -4.30 -18.31
C ALA A 54 -4.14 -3.94 -17.51
N PRO A 55 -4.34 -4.52 -16.30
CA PRO A 55 -5.56 -4.29 -15.53
C PRO A 55 -5.79 -2.81 -15.19
N TRP A 56 -4.73 -2.00 -15.27
CA TRP A 56 -4.72 -0.59 -14.93
C TRP A 56 -4.32 0.28 -16.14
N LEU A 57 -4.88 1.49 -16.21
CA LEU A 57 -4.51 2.50 -17.20
C LEU A 57 -3.45 3.47 -16.64
N PRO A 58 -2.37 3.80 -17.38
CA PRO A 58 -1.49 4.91 -17.03
C PRO A 58 -2.26 6.24 -17.02
N VAL A 59 -1.96 7.14 -16.06
CA VAL A 59 -2.59 8.47 -16.03
C VAL A 59 -2.27 9.28 -17.28
N SER A 60 -1.05 9.13 -17.84
CA SER A 60 -0.67 9.75 -19.11
C SER A 60 -1.59 9.38 -20.27
N GLN A 61 -1.99 8.11 -20.36
CA GLN A 61 -2.90 7.63 -21.40
C GLN A 61 -4.28 8.28 -21.24
N VAL A 62 -4.84 8.23 -20.02
CA VAL A 62 -6.15 8.80 -19.72
C VAL A 62 -6.18 10.31 -20.00
N MET A 63 -5.15 11.03 -19.56
CA MET A 63 -5.03 12.47 -19.80
C MET A 63 -4.85 12.80 -21.29
N SER A 64 -4.10 11.98 -22.03
CA SER A 64 -3.94 12.14 -23.49
C SER A 64 -5.25 11.96 -24.25
N GLU A 65 -6.10 11.03 -23.81
CA GLU A 65 -7.43 10.81 -24.38
C GLU A 65 -8.39 11.95 -24.02
N LEU A 66 -8.47 12.30 -22.73
CA LEU A 66 -9.33 13.38 -22.24
C LEU A 66 -8.96 14.74 -22.83
N ALA A 67 -7.67 15.03 -23.04
CA ALA A 67 -7.22 16.28 -23.64
C ALA A 67 -7.64 16.46 -25.11
N ARG A 68 -8.16 15.42 -25.78
CA ARG A 68 -8.79 15.53 -27.10
C ARG A 68 -10.21 16.08 -27.04
N ASN A 69 -10.84 16.07 -25.86
CA ASN A 69 -12.17 16.62 -25.65
C ASN A 69 -12.08 18.11 -25.25
N PRO A 70 -12.53 19.05 -26.11
CA PRO A 70 -12.48 20.49 -25.82
C PRO A 70 -13.20 20.88 -24.52
N ASP A 71 -14.32 20.22 -24.22
CA ASP A 71 -15.13 20.50 -23.03
C ASP A 71 -14.41 20.08 -21.74
N PHE A 72 -13.68 18.95 -21.79
CA PHE A 72 -12.82 18.53 -20.68
C PHE A 72 -11.68 19.54 -20.46
N VAL A 73 -11.03 19.95 -21.54
CA VAL A 73 -9.93 20.91 -21.48
C VAL A 73 -10.42 22.23 -20.89
N GLU A 74 -11.58 22.73 -21.32
CA GLU A 74 -12.21 23.92 -20.74
C GLU A 74 -12.54 23.75 -19.26
N ALA A 75 -13.16 22.63 -18.87
CA ALA A 75 -13.48 22.33 -17.48
C ALA A 75 -12.21 22.26 -16.59
N LEU A 76 -11.14 21.67 -17.11
CA LEU A 76 -9.84 21.58 -16.45
C LEU A 76 -9.21 22.97 -16.27
N TYR A 77 -9.24 23.82 -17.31
CA TYR A 77 -8.81 25.22 -17.22
C TYR A 77 -9.60 26.02 -16.18
N GLN A 78 -10.93 25.89 -16.17
CA GLN A 78 -11.79 26.58 -15.21
C GLN A 78 -11.52 26.13 -13.77
N ARG A 79 -11.24 24.84 -13.56
CA ARG A 79 -11.00 24.27 -12.22
C ARG A 79 -9.60 24.60 -11.70
N LEU A 80 -8.57 24.50 -12.54
CA LEU A 80 -7.20 24.91 -12.22
C LEU A 80 -7.07 26.43 -12.00
N GLY A 81 -7.95 27.24 -12.59
CA GLY A 81 -7.98 28.69 -12.41
C GLY A 81 -8.71 29.19 -11.16
N ARG A 82 -9.55 28.37 -10.52
CA ARG A 82 -10.46 28.80 -9.43
C ARG A 82 -10.06 28.38 -8.02
N ASN A 83 -9.23 27.35 -7.84
CA ASN A 83 -8.89 26.88 -6.50
C ASN A 83 -7.44 26.37 -6.37
N PRO A 84 -6.52 27.19 -5.81
CA PRO A 84 -5.15 26.79 -5.49
C PRO A 84 -5.05 25.65 -4.46
N LYS A 85 -6.14 25.32 -3.76
CA LYS A 85 -6.20 24.28 -2.71
C LYS A 85 -6.62 22.90 -3.24
N ALA A 86 -6.82 22.74 -4.55
CA ALA A 86 -7.28 21.46 -5.13
C ALA A 86 -6.22 20.35 -5.15
N GLY A 87 -4.96 20.63 -4.76
CA GLY A 87 -3.83 19.70 -4.84
C GLY A 87 -3.65 18.72 -3.68
N GLY A 88 -4.54 18.72 -2.67
CA GLY A 88 -4.40 17.83 -1.51
C GLY A 88 -3.08 18.05 -0.76
N ILE A 89 -2.27 16.99 -0.62
CA ILE A 89 -0.96 17.00 0.08
C ILE A 89 0.15 17.73 -0.72
N LEU A 90 -0.09 18.04 -2.00
CA LEU A 90 0.86 18.76 -2.83
C LEU A 90 1.05 20.20 -2.36
N GLY A 91 2.30 20.64 -2.30
CA GLY A 91 2.63 22.03 -1.99
C GLY A 91 2.36 22.96 -3.19
N PRO A 92 2.46 24.29 -3.00
CA PRO A 92 2.19 25.27 -4.04
C PRO A 92 3.05 25.11 -5.30
N ASP A 93 4.33 24.75 -5.14
CA ASP A 93 5.27 24.55 -6.25
C ASP A 93 4.93 23.28 -7.04
N GLU A 94 4.51 22.21 -6.36
CA GLU A 94 4.04 20.99 -7.01
C GLU A 94 2.74 21.25 -7.79
N ILE A 95 1.79 21.99 -7.21
CA ILE A 95 0.56 22.36 -7.91
C ILE A 95 0.87 23.18 -9.17
N LYS A 96 1.82 24.11 -9.09
CA LYS A 96 2.29 24.87 -10.25
C LYS A 96 2.89 23.94 -11.32
N ARG A 97 3.77 23.01 -10.94
CA ARG A 97 4.40 22.07 -11.87
C ARG A 97 3.39 21.10 -12.50
N LEU A 98 2.44 20.60 -11.73
CA LEU A 98 1.32 19.78 -12.22
C LEU A 98 0.54 20.54 -13.29
N ARG A 99 0.23 21.82 -13.04
CA ARG A 99 -0.43 22.69 -14.01
C ARG A 99 0.44 22.87 -15.26
N GLU A 100 1.73 23.17 -15.12
CA GLU A 100 2.63 23.34 -16.27
C GLU A 100 2.70 22.10 -17.16
N MET A 101 2.75 20.89 -16.58
CA MET A 101 2.73 19.64 -17.35
C MET A 101 1.40 19.42 -18.07
N ILE A 102 0.27 19.59 -17.37
CA ILE A 102 -1.07 19.44 -17.94
C ILE A 102 -1.28 20.44 -19.09
N LEU A 103 -0.94 21.72 -18.88
CA LEU A 103 -1.14 22.77 -19.88
C LEU A 103 -0.14 22.67 -21.04
N GLY A 104 1.09 22.24 -20.74
CA GLY A 104 2.14 21.96 -21.72
C GLY A 104 1.93 20.66 -22.50
N LYS A 105 0.93 19.85 -22.15
CA LYS A 105 0.66 18.51 -22.70
C LYS A 105 1.80 17.52 -22.48
N ASP A 106 2.59 17.72 -21.43
CA ASP A 106 3.60 16.76 -20.95
C ASP A 106 2.91 15.69 -20.10
N PHE A 107 2.13 14.82 -20.75
CA PHE A 107 1.37 13.79 -20.05
C PHE A 107 2.26 12.64 -19.56
N GLU A 108 3.36 12.34 -20.26
CA GLU A 108 4.33 11.35 -19.80
C GLU A 108 5.01 11.78 -18.49
N GLY A 109 5.23 13.09 -18.29
CA GLY A 109 5.72 13.64 -17.02
C GLY A 109 4.80 13.35 -15.82
N LEU A 110 3.49 13.16 -16.04
CA LEU A 110 2.54 12.81 -14.97
C LEU A 110 2.80 11.42 -14.40
N ASP A 111 3.30 10.49 -15.22
CA ASP A 111 3.62 9.12 -14.78
C ASP A 111 4.87 9.07 -13.88
N ARG A 112 5.47 10.21 -13.51
CA ARG A 112 6.62 10.30 -12.59
C ARG A 112 6.51 11.43 -11.57
N PHE A 113 5.32 12.02 -11.42
CA PHE A 113 5.08 13.20 -10.60
C PHE A 113 4.54 12.84 -9.20
N PRO A 114 4.87 13.59 -8.12
CA PRO A 114 5.72 14.78 -8.05
C PRO A 114 7.22 14.50 -7.95
N GLY A 115 7.64 13.24 -7.79
CA GLY A 115 9.04 12.85 -7.70
C GLY A 115 9.75 13.52 -6.51
N LEU A 116 9.08 13.64 -5.36
CA LEU A 116 9.64 14.29 -4.18
C LEU A 116 10.46 13.31 -3.34
N THR A 117 11.57 13.78 -2.78
CA THR A 117 12.22 13.02 -1.69
C THR A 117 11.26 12.86 -0.51
N VAL A 118 11.46 11.83 0.31
CA VAL A 118 10.72 11.63 1.57
C VAL A 118 10.70 12.94 2.38
N ARG A 119 11.87 13.52 2.68
CA ARG A 119 11.95 14.83 3.37
C ARG A 119 11.19 15.96 2.66
N GLY A 120 11.19 15.99 1.32
CA GLY A 120 10.41 16.91 0.52
C GLY A 120 8.92 16.78 0.81
N MET A 121 8.39 15.56 0.71
CA MET A 121 7.00 15.25 1.03
C MET A 121 6.61 15.70 2.45
N GLY A 122 7.47 15.44 3.43
CA GLY A 122 7.24 15.87 4.82
C GLY A 122 7.17 17.39 4.99
N ARG A 123 7.92 18.16 4.18
CA ARG A 123 7.78 19.62 4.16
C ARG A 123 6.44 20.04 3.55
N SER A 124 6.03 19.42 2.45
CA SER A 124 4.74 19.71 1.80
C SER A 124 3.56 19.43 2.73
N VAL A 125 3.55 18.30 3.44
CA VAL A 125 2.52 17.98 4.45
C VAL A 125 2.47 19.04 5.56
N ARG A 126 3.62 19.44 6.13
CA ARG A 126 3.65 20.46 7.18
C ARG A 126 3.16 21.83 6.69
N LEU A 127 3.53 22.22 5.47
CA LEU A 127 3.05 23.47 4.86
C LEU A 127 1.54 23.43 4.61
N ALA A 128 1.02 22.30 4.11
CA ALA A 128 -0.42 22.10 3.92
C ALA A 128 -1.17 22.17 5.26
N GLY A 129 -0.66 21.53 6.31
CA GLY A 129 -1.22 21.60 7.66
C GLY A 129 -1.29 23.04 8.20
N ALA A 130 -0.19 23.78 8.11
CA ALA A 130 -0.13 25.18 8.55
C ALA A 130 -1.08 26.12 7.76
N MET A 131 -1.45 25.75 6.53
CA MET A 131 -2.44 26.49 5.74
C MET A 131 -3.88 26.18 6.17
N LEU A 132 -4.16 24.96 6.64
CA LEU A 132 -5.48 24.56 7.14
C LEU A 132 -5.80 25.20 8.49
N ASP A 133 -4.82 25.21 9.42
CA ASP A 133 -4.96 25.85 10.74
C ASP A 133 -5.25 27.36 10.65
N ARG A 134 -4.80 28.01 9.58
CA ARG A 134 -5.05 29.44 9.30
C ARG A 134 -6.41 29.71 8.65
N SER A 135 -7.10 28.67 8.15
CA SER A 135 -8.39 28.82 7.47
C SER A 135 -9.62 28.63 8.36
N GLY A 136 -9.44 28.42 9.66
CA GLY A 136 -10.47 28.61 10.67
C GLY A 136 -11.70 27.71 10.50
N ASP A 137 -11.49 26.41 10.33
CA ASP A 137 -12.56 25.42 10.46
C ASP A 137 -12.16 24.45 11.58
N ASP A 138 -12.26 24.96 12.81
CA ASP A 138 -12.13 24.16 14.03
C ASP A 138 -13.37 23.27 14.13
N GLY A 139 -13.36 22.16 13.38
CA GLY A 139 -14.20 21.03 13.70
C GLY A 139 -13.98 20.69 15.18
N PRO A 140 -15.05 20.42 15.95
CA PRO A 140 -14.91 20.21 17.39
C PRO A 140 -13.86 19.13 17.64
N PRO A 141 -12.96 19.32 18.63
CA PRO A 141 -11.99 18.30 18.96
C PRO A 141 -12.72 16.97 19.18
N PRO A 142 -12.18 15.84 18.71
CA PRO A 142 -12.80 14.54 18.96
C PRO A 142 -13.05 14.45 20.46
N GLY A 143 -14.33 14.31 20.83
CA GLY A 143 -14.77 14.35 22.21
C GLY A 143 -13.88 13.44 23.04
N SER A 144 -13.33 13.97 24.12
CA SER A 144 -12.60 13.18 25.10
C SER A 144 -13.46 11.97 25.43
N ALA A 145 -12.97 10.76 25.18
CA ALA A 145 -13.60 9.56 25.68
C ALA A 145 -13.64 9.70 27.21
N THR A 146 -14.78 10.12 27.73
CA THR A 146 -15.07 10.07 29.16
C THR A 146 -14.88 8.63 29.58
N VAL A 147 -14.17 8.44 30.69
CA VAL A 147 -13.96 7.12 31.29
C VAL A 147 -15.32 6.55 31.66
N GLU A 148 -15.92 5.82 30.73
CA GLU A 148 -17.09 5.00 31.00
C GLU A 148 -16.68 3.90 31.99
N ALA A 149 -17.62 3.50 32.84
CA ALA A 149 -17.44 2.37 33.75
C ALA A 149 -16.99 1.12 32.97
N ALA A 150 -16.45 0.11 33.65
CA ALA A 150 -16.13 -1.15 32.98
C ALA A 150 -17.39 -1.68 32.29
N VAL A 151 -17.36 -1.76 30.96
CA VAL A 151 -18.48 -2.26 30.16
C VAL A 151 -18.15 -3.69 29.77
N ASP A 152 -18.90 -4.63 30.33
CA ASP A 152 -18.98 -5.99 29.80
C ASP A 152 -20.00 -5.97 28.66
N GLU A 153 -19.56 -6.19 27.42
CA GLU A 153 -20.44 -6.32 26.26
C GLU A 153 -20.32 -7.70 25.59
N GLU A 154 -21.40 -8.16 24.95
CA GLU A 154 -21.36 -9.39 24.17
C GLU A 154 -20.61 -9.17 22.84
N LEU A 155 -20.13 -10.26 22.23
CA LEU A 155 -19.52 -10.23 20.90
C LEU A 155 -20.39 -9.47 19.88
N GLY A 156 -21.71 -9.66 19.93
CA GLY A 156 -22.65 -8.98 19.03
C GLY A 156 -22.49 -9.38 17.56
N ILE A 157 -22.02 -10.60 17.30
CA ILE A 157 -21.87 -11.20 15.96
C ILE A 157 -22.67 -12.51 15.92
N PRO A 158 -23.49 -12.78 14.88
CA PRO A 158 -23.65 -12.02 13.63
C PRO A 158 -24.27 -10.64 13.85
N ALA A 159 -23.69 -9.63 13.21
CA ALA A 159 -24.11 -8.25 13.33
C ALA A 159 -25.21 -7.92 12.30
N ALA A 160 -26.23 -7.18 12.74
CA ALA A 160 -27.24 -6.66 11.83
C ALA A 160 -26.69 -5.44 11.07
N GLY A 161 -26.77 -5.47 9.74
CA GLY A 161 -26.39 -4.34 8.91
C GLY A 161 -26.64 -4.62 7.43
N THR A 162 -26.97 -3.58 6.68
CA THR A 162 -27.05 -3.67 5.22
C THR A 162 -25.67 -3.38 4.63
N PRO A 163 -25.16 -4.20 3.70
CA PRO A 163 -23.92 -3.88 3.01
C PRO A 163 -24.03 -2.52 2.30
N PRO A 164 -22.91 -1.77 2.17
CA PRO A 164 -22.90 -0.56 1.35
C PRO A 164 -23.33 -0.87 -0.09
N ALA A 165 -24.01 0.08 -0.74
CA ALA A 165 -24.34 -0.04 -2.16
C ALA A 165 -23.06 -0.18 -3.00
N PRO A 166 -23.08 -0.90 -4.16
CA PRO A 166 -21.89 -1.15 -4.97
C PRO A 166 -21.06 0.09 -5.34
N ASP A 167 -21.73 1.23 -5.50
CA ASP A 167 -21.22 2.53 -5.89
C ASP A 167 -21.19 3.55 -4.73
N ALA A 168 -21.39 3.12 -3.49
CA ALA A 168 -21.54 4.00 -2.33
C ALA A 168 -20.37 4.96 -2.09
N TYR A 169 -19.17 4.61 -2.58
CA TYR A 169 -17.96 5.41 -2.43
C TYR A 169 -17.52 6.07 -3.74
N LEU A 170 -18.22 5.84 -4.86
CA LEU A 170 -17.89 6.41 -6.15
C LEU A 170 -18.46 7.82 -6.29
N ARG A 171 -17.64 8.72 -6.84
CA ARG A 171 -18.02 10.09 -7.19
C ARG A 171 -17.79 10.31 -8.68
N PRO A 172 -18.83 10.60 -9.47
CA PRO A 172 -18.63 10.94 -10.87
C PRO A 172 -17.91 12.27 -11.00
N LEU A 173 -16.86 12.31 -11.83
CA LEU A 173 -16.12 13.52 -12.19
C LEU A 173 -16.49 14.04 -13.58
N GLY A 174 -17.29 13.29 -14.33
CA GLY A 174 -17.68 13.60 -15.71
C GLY A 174 -16.67 13.06 -16.73
N PHE A 175 -17.00 13.14 -18.03
CA PHE A 175 -16.13 12.69 -19.12
C PHE A 175 -15.68 11.23 -19.04
N GLY A 176 -16.48 10.37 -18.39
CA GLY A 176 -16.14 8.97 -18.14
C GLY A 176 -15.18 8.74 -16.98
N LEU A 177 -14.83 9.79 -16.22
CA LEU A 177 -14.05 9.71 -14.98
C LEU A 177 -14.96 9.57 -13.75
N GLU A 178 -14.52 8.71 -12.84
CA GLU A 178 -15.04 8.55 -11.49
C GLU A 178 -13.84 8.60 -10.52
N SER A 179 -14.09 8.96 -9.27
CA SER A 179 -13.11 8.88 -8.19
C SER A 179 -13.72 8.21 -6.98
N GLY A 180 -12.96 7.33 -6.32
CA GLY A 180 -13.42 6.56 -5.19
C GLY A 180 -13.29 5.06 -5.43
N ASP A 181 -13.45 4.31 -4.34
CA ASP A 181 -13.38 2.86 -4.37
C ASP A 181 -14.72 2.21 -4.79
N ARG A 182 -14.65 1.01 -5.37
CA ARG A 182 -15.83 0.15 -5.55
C ARG A 182 -15.93 -0.83 -4.42
N VAL A 183 -17.17 -1.13 -4.02
CA VAL A 183 -17.43 -2.21 -3.08
C VAL A 183 -17.08 -3.56 -3.70
N ASP A 184 -16.39 -4.40 -2.92
CA ASP A 184 -16.20 -5.81 -3.24
C ASP A 184 -17.45 -6.59 -2.77
N PRO A 185 -18.21 -7.23 -3.66
CA PRO A 185 -19.41 -7.97 -3.26
C PRO A 185 -19.14 -9.08 -2.23
N ALA A 186 -17.99 -9.76 -2.31
CA ALA A 186 -17.63 -10.84 -1.39
C ALA A 186 -17.22 -10.33 0.00
N LEU A 187 -16.69 -9.10 0.10
CA LEU A 187 -16.40 -8.45 1.38
C LEU A 187 -17.67 -7.79 1.96
N ALA A 188 -18.52 -7.23 1.10
CA ALA A 188 -19.75 -6.56 1.49
C ALA A 188 -20.68 -7.46 2.32
N GLU A 189 -20.83 -8.73 1.92
CA GLU A 189 -21.63 -9.72 2.66
C GLU A 189 -21.18 -9.92 4.12
N ARG A 190 -19.91 -9.65 4.41
CA ARG A 190 -19.28 -9.80 5.73
C ARG A 190 -19.02 -8.47 6.44
N TYR A 191 -19.46 -7.36 5.85
CA TYR A 191 -19.07 -6.04 6.31
C TYR A 191 -19.59 -5.71 7.71
N ALA A 192 -20.83 -6.09 8.04
CA ALA A 192 -21.41 -5.82 9.36
C ALA A 192 -20.62 -6.51 10.48
N ASP A 193 -20.27 -7.79 10.29
CA ASP A 193 -19.44 -8.56 11.22
C ASP A 193 -18.04 -7.97 11.34
N GLY A 194 -17.44 -7.58 10.22
CA GLY A 194 -16.15 -6.90 10.19
C GLY A 194 -16.17 -5.56 10.94
N LEU A 195 -17.20 -4.75 10.73
CA LEU A 195 -17.36 -3.46 11.42
C LEU A 195 -17.45 -3.65 12.92
N ARG A 196 -18.26 -4.62 13.38
CA ARG A 196 -18.40 -4.95 14.80
C ARG A 196 -17.09 -5.48 15.38
N LEU A 197 -16.42 -6.41 14.70
CA LEU A 197 -15.15 -6.96 15.18
C LEU A 197 -14.07 -5.87 15.28
N ALA A 198 -13.97 -4.97 14.29
CA ALA A 198 -13.04 -3.85 14.32
C ALA A 198 -13.31 -2.91 15.51
N GLU A 199 -14.57 -2.59 15.79
CA GLU A 199 -14.97 -1.80 16.96
C GLU A 199 -14.47 -2.42 18.26
N LEU A 200 -14.75 -3.72 18.46
CA LEU A 200 -14.32 -4.47 19.63
C LEU A 200 -12.79 -4.48 19.78
N LEU A 201 -12.06 -4.81 18.72
CA LEU A 201 -10.59 -4.85 18.77
C LEU A 201 -10.01 -3.47 19.08
N ASN A 202 -10.56 -2.39 18.51
CA ASN A 202 -10.13 -1.04 18.83
C ASN A 202 -10.42 -0.65 20.29
N ARG A 203 -11.61 -0.95 20.82
CA ARG A 203 -11.95 -0.67 22.23
C ARG A 203 -11.08 -1.46 23.19
N LEU A 204 -10.91 -2.77 22.94
CA LEU A 204 -10.05 -3.64 23.74
C LEU A 204 -8.58 -3.19 23.71
N SER A 205 -8.13 -2.60 22.59
CA SER A 205 -6.77 -2.07 22.48
C SER A 205 -6.52 -0.90 23.43
N LEU A 206 -7.53 -0.06 23.69
CA LEU A 206 -7.41 1.11 24.56
C LEU A 206 -7.39 0.78 26.06
N ASN A 207 -7.60 -0.49 26.43
CA ASN A 207 -7.47 -0.91 27.83
C ASN A 207 -6.06 -0.62 28.36
N ALA A 208 -6.01 0.08 29.49
CA ALA A 208 -4.76 0.40 30.17
C ALA A 208 -4.25 -0.81 30.97
N PRO A 209 -2.93 -1.03 31.00
CA PRO A 209 -2.32 -2.11 31.79
C PRO A 209 -2.45 -1.88 33.32
N ASP A 210 -2.80 -0.67 33.77
CA ASP A 210 -2.77 -0.20 35.16
C ASP A 210 -4.02 -0.55 36.01
N GLY A 211 -4.87 -1.48 35.55
CA GLY A 211 -5.97 -2.03 36.36
C GLY A 211 -7.21 -1.14 36.54
N ARG A 212 -7.31 -0.02 35.80
CA ARG A 212 -8.53 0.81 35.71
C ARG A 212 -9.71 0.04 35.07
N PRO A 213 -10.95 0.54 35.18
CA PRO A 213 -12.10 -0.07 34.52
C PRO A 213 -11.81 -0.39 33.05
N ARG A 214 -11.99 -1.66 32.67
CA ARG A 214 -11.63 -2.17 31.35
C ARG A 214 -12.88 -2.44 30.56
N HIS A 215 -12.79 -2.13 29.27
CA HIS A 215 -13.72 -2.67 28.30
C HIS A 215 -13.50 -4.19 28.18
N ARG A 216 -14.58 -4.97 28.17
CA ARG A 216 -14.53 -6.43 28.22
C ARG A 216 -15.57 -7.02 27.28
N VAL A 217 -15.18 -8.09 26.60
CA VAL A 217 -16.07 -8.85 25.70
C VAL A 217 -16.39 -10.20 26.31
N ALA A 218 -17.67 -10.52 26.45
CA ALA A 218 -18.16 -11.82 26.85
C ALA A 218 -18.27 -12.77 25.65
N LEU A 219 -17.64 -13.94 25.75
CA LEU A 219 -17.70 -15.01 24.74
C LEU A 219 -17.63 -16.38 25.43
N ASP A 220 -18.68 -17.19 25.26
CA ASP A 220 -18.80 -18.53 25.84
C ASP A 220 -18.54 -18.57 27.36
N GLY A 221 -19.11 -17.61 28.09
CA GLY A 221 -18.95 -17.49 29.55
C GLY A 221 -17.56 -17.02 29.99
N ARG A 222 -16.66 -16.68 29.05
CA ARG A 222 -15.36 -16.05 29.31
C ARG A 222 -15.46 -14.55 29.12
N THR A 223 -14.70 -13.81 29.90
CA THR A 223 -14.57 -12.35 29.78
C THR A 223 -13.18 -12.02 29.27
N LEU A 224 -13.09 -11.32 28.15
CA LEU A 224 -11.86 -11.09 27.38
C LEU A 224 -11.59 -9.59 27.33
N ASP A 225 -10.38 -9.15 27.68
CA ASP A 225 -10.04 -7.73 27.84
C ASP A 225 -8.88 -7.26 26.95
N THR A 226 -8.47 -8.07 25.96
CA THR A 226 -7.47 -7.68 24.96
C THR A 226 -7.84 -8.20 23.57
N PRO A 227 -7.35 -7.55 22.49
CA PRO A 227 -7.53 -8.05 21.13
C PRO A 227 -7.03 -9.49 20.97
N ARG A 228 -5.85 -9.79 21.53
CA ARG A 228 -5.27 -11.13 21.52
C ARG A 228 -6.17 -12.15 22.21
N ALA A 229 -6.68 -11.86 23.40
CA ALA A 229 -7.55 -12.78 24.14
C ALA A 229 -8.86 -13.08 23.38
N LEU A 230 -9.45 -12.07 22.73
CA LEU A 230 -10.62 -12.25 21.87
C LEU A 230 -10.33 -13.19 20.70
N MET A 231 -9.24 -12.94 19.98
CA MET A 231 -8.88 -13.72 18.79
C MET A 231 -8.41 -15.13 19.13
N GLU A 232 -7.73 -15.34 20.25
CA GLU A 232 -7.40 -16.67 20.77
C GLU A 232 -8.65 -17.47 21.15
N ALA A 233 -9.66 -16.82 21.75
CA ALA A 233 -10.91 -17.49 22.08
C ALA A 233 -11.63 -17.96 20.81
N LEU A 234 -11.74 -17.10 19.79
CA LEU A 234 -12.31 -17.47 18.48
C LEU A 234 -11.55 -18.63 17.84
N ALA A 235 -10.21 -18.61 17.86
CA ALA A 235 -9.38 -19.67 17.32
C ALA A 235 -9.59 -21.01 18.06
N ARG A 236 -9.68 -20.99 19.40
CA ARG A 236 -10.00 -22.19 20.22
C ARG A 236 -11.38 -22.76 19.90
N ASP A 237 -12.33 -21.91 19.53
CA ASP A 237 -13.68 -22.30 19.16
C ASP A 237 -13.78 -22.75 17.67
N GLY A 238 -12.63 -22.89 17.00
CA GLY A 238 -12.51 -23.48 15.67
C GLY A 238 -12.53 -22.48 14.51
N HIS A 239 -12.35 -21.18 14.76
CA HIS A 239 -12.16 -20.20 13.69
C HIS A 239 -10.73 -20.27 13.14
N ASP A 240 -10.59 -20.11 11.82
CA ASP A 240 -9.32 -19.83 11.17
C ASP A 240 -9.02 -18.34 11.29
N VAL A 241 -7.83 -18.01 11.78
CA VAL A 241 -7.34 -16.64 11.92
C VAL A 241 -5.99 -16.54 11.23
N GLU A 242 -5.97 -15.78 10.14
CA GLU A 242 -4.77 -15.48 9.37
C GLU A 242 -4.52 -13.97 9.40
N VAL A 243 -3.25 -13.59 9.54
CA VAL A 243 -2.82 -12.21 9.30
C VAL A 243 -1.86 -12.17 8.12
N ARG A 244 -2.12 -11.28 7.17
CA ARG A 244 -1.29 -11.07 5.98
C ARG A 244 -0.60 -9.72 6.09
N ASP A 245 0.72 -9.69 5.95
CA ASP A 245 1.44 -8.45 5.71
C ASP A 245 1.39 -8.13 4.22
N SER A 246 0.43 -7.28 3.82
CA SER A 246 0.12 -6.99 2.43
C SER A 246 0.77 -5.68 1.97
N ARG A 247 1.28 -5.68 0.73
CA ARG A 247 2.02 -4.60 0.07
C ARG A 247 1.28 -4.16 -1.19
N TYR A 248 1.19 -2.84 -1.37
CA TYR A 248 0.53 -2.20 -2.51
C TYR A 248 1.30 -0.96 -2.94
N PHE A 249 0.96 -0.41 -4.11
CA PHE A 249 1.25 1.00 -4.37
C PHE A 249 0.05 1.85 -3.93
N ALA A 250 0.33 2.96 -3.24
CA ALA A 250 -0.67 3.94 -2.89
C ALA A 250 -1.11 4.72 -4.13
N ASN A 251 -2.40 4.65 -4.45
CA ASN A 251 -3.02 5.20 -5.64
C ASN A 251 -3.91 6.40 -5.27
N PHE A 252 -3.27 7.54 -5.02
CA PHE A 252 -3.92 8.68 -4.36
C PHE A 252 -5.01 9.38 -5.17
N GLY A 253 -4.99 9.30 -6.49
CA GLY A 253 -6.07 9.84 -7.31
C GLY A 253 -7.33 9.00 -7.27
N ASP A 254 -7.20 7.70 -6.96
CA ASP A 254 -8.28 6.72 -6.88
C ASP A 254 -9.26 6.88 -8.04
N LEU A 255 -8.69 6.95 -9.26
CA LEU A 255 -9.42 7.31 -10.47
C LEU A 255 -9.85 6.07 -11.24
N ILE A 256 -11.03 6.15 -11.83
CA ILE A 256 -11.57 5.16 -12.74
C ILE A 256 -11.94 5.88 -14.04
N TYR A 257 -11.50 5.34 -15.18
CA TYR A 257 -11.81 5.84 -16.51
C TYR A 257 -12.53 4.78 -17.34
N HIS A 258 -13.77 5.06 -17.74
CA HIS A 258 -14.64 4.14 -18.48
C HIS A 258 -14.70 2.73 -17.87
N GLY A 259 -14.80 2.68 -16.55
CA GLY A 259 -14.91 1.45 -15.81
C GLY A 259 -13.58 0.80 -15.42
N ARG A 260 -12.44 1.31 -15.91
CA ARG A 260 -11.10 0.78 -15.64
C ARG A 260 -10.34 1.64 -14.65
N ASP A 261 -9.62 1.00 -13.74
CA ASP A 261 -8.88 1.71 -12.71
C ASP A 261 -7.61 2.35 -13.31
N VAL A 262 -7.23 3.53 -12.80
CA VAL A 262 -6.14 4.35 -13.32
C VAL A 262 -5.02 4.43 -12.30
N LEU A 263 -3.78 4.22 -12.74
CA LEU A 263 -2.57 4.39 -11.94
C LEU A 263 -2.29 5.88 -11.77
N THR A 264 -2.57 6.37 -10.56
CA THR A 264 -2.30 7.73 -10.07
C THR A 264 -1.43 7.72 -8.80
N PRO A 265 -0.31 6.97 -8.78
CA PRO A 265 0.55 6.96 -7.60
C PRO A 265 1.26 8.31 -7.43
N PHE A 266 1.57 8.65 -6.17
CA PHE A 266 2.61 9.63 -5.92
C PHE A 266 3.97 8.98 -6.04
N TRP A 267 4.91 9.67 -6.69
CA TRP A 267 6.28 9.18 -6.86
C TRP A 267 7.23 9.79 -5.84
N ILE A 268 8.04 8.93 -5.24
CA ILE A 268 9.12 9.29 -4.33
C ILE A 268 10.46 9.18 -5.05
N ASP A 269 11.26 10.24 -4.94
CA ASP A 269 12.68 10.16 -5.20
C ASP A 269 13.41 9.50 -4.03
N THR A 270 13.88 8.28 -4.29
CA THR A 270 14.60 7.48 -3.30
C THR A 270 16.01 7.99 -3.02
N ARG A 271 16.54 8.88 -3.88
CA ARG A 271 17.94 9.33 -3.95
C ARG A 271 18.94 8.21 -4.27
N LEU A 272 18.47 7.00 -4.57
CA LEU A 272 19.33 5.90 -4.98
C LEU A 272 19.70 6.11 -6.47
N PRO A 273 21.00 6.15 -6.84
CA PRO A 273 21.37 6.31 -8.24
C PRO A 273 20.98 5.07 -9.05
N ILE A 274 20.50 5.27 -10.28
CA ILE A 274 20.26 4.18 -11.23
C ILE A 274 21.56 3.90 -11.99
N PRO A 275 22.14 2.69 -11.89
CA PRO A 275 23.36 2.33 -12.59
C PRO A 275 23.33 2.64 -14.09
N GLY A 276 24.41 3.25 -14.59
CA GLY A 276 24.54 3.63 -16.01
C GLY A 276 23.71 4.86 -16.42
N THR A 277 23.21 5.65 -15.47
CA THR A 277 22.47 6.89 -15.74
C THR A 277 22.83 7.98 -14.74
N ASP A 278 22.50 9.23 -15.04
CA ASP A 278 22.60 10.37 -14.13
C ASP A 278 21.32 10.58 -13.27
N ARG A 279 20.35 9.65 -13.36
CA ARG A 279 19.06 9.74 -12.67
C ARG A 279 19.09 9.02 -11.32
N THR A 280 18.21 9.44 -10.43
CA THR A 280 17.84 8.69 -9.23
C THR A 280 16.59 7.84 -9.47
N LEU A 281 16.49 6.75 -8.72
CA LEU A 281 15.35 5.85 -8.77
C LEU A 281 14.12 6.56 -8.17
N LEU A 282 13.11 6.75 -9.00
CA LEU A 282 11.77 7.12 -8.57
C LEU A 282 10.95 5.85 -8.38
N VAL A 283 10.21 5.75 -7.28
CA VAL A 283 9.26 4.67 -7.04
C VAL A 283 7.89 5.22 -6.65
N PRO A 284 6.78 4.58 -7.04
CA PRO A 284 5.49 4.84 -6.43
C PRO A 284 5.58 4.69 -4.90
N VAL A 285 4.91 5.58 -4.16
CA VAL A 285 4.74 5.44 -2.72
C VAL A 285 4.11 4.08 -2.46
N SER A 286 4.76 3.27 -1.63
CA SER A 286 4.17 2.01 -1.20
C SER A 286 3.11 2.26 -0.11
N HIS A 287 2.13 1.37 -0.07
CA HIS A 287 1.23 1.19 1.05
C HIS A 287 1.43 -0.21 1.61
N SER A 288 1.30 -0.33 2.92
CA SER A 288 1.23 -1.63 3.57
C SER A 288 0.17 -1.64 4.65
N GLN A 289 -0.35 -2.84 4.90
CA GLN A 289 -1.33 -3.11 5.92
C GLN A 289 -1.24 -4.56 6.40
N HIS A 290 -1.55 -4.79 7.67
CA HIS A 290 -1.81 -6.13 8.16
C HIS A 290 -3.30 -6.46 7.98
N GLU A 291 -3.61 -7.41 7.11
CA GLU A 291 -4.98 -7.86 6.84
C GLU A 291 -5.32 -9.04 7.73
N LEU A 292 -6.33 -8.88 8.58
CA LEU A 292 -6.83 -9.92 9.44
C LEU A 292 -8.01 -10.60 8.74
N VAL A 293 -7.85 -11.89 8.46
CA VAL A 293 -8.87 -12.74 7.84
C VAL A 293 -9.36 -13.73 8.89
N VAL A 294 -10.63 -13.59 9.29
CA VAL A 294 -11.27 -14.49 10.26
C VAL A 294 -12.38 -15.26 9.56
N ARG A 295 -12.34 -16.59 9.66
CA ARG A 295 -13.35 -17.48 9.08
C ARG A 295 -13.79 -18.52 10.09
N GLY A 296 -15.10 -18.75 10.20
CA GLY A 296 -15.62 -19.81 11.04
C GLY A 296 -17.13 -19.75 11.21
N ARG A 297 -17.63 -20.45 12.22
CA ARG A 297 -19.07 -20.65 12.42
C ARG A 297 -19.79 -19.37 12.86
N VAL A 298 -19.14 -18.55 13.69
CA VAL A 298 -19.75 -17.38 14.32
C VAL A 298 -19.28 -16.10 13.66
N VAL A 299 -17.96 -15.96 13.46
CA VAL A 299 -17.35 -14.74 12.93
C VAL A 299 -16.79 -14.99 11.53
N ASN A 300 -17.22 -14.18 10.58
CA ASN A 300 -16.62 -14.10 9.25
C ASN A 300 -16.32 -12.64 8.94
N ALA A 301 -15.05 -12.25 9.03
CA ALA A 301 -14.64 -10.84 8.95
C ALA A 301 -13.32 -10.68 8.19
N ASP A 302 -13.22 -9.56 7.49
CA ASP A 302 -12.00 -9.08 6.81
C ASP A 302 -11.70 -7.69 7.34
N LEU A 303 -10.55 -7.51 7.97
CA LEU A 303 -10.11 -6.24 8.53
C LEU A 303 -8.73 -5.87 7.99
N SER A 304 -8.42 -4.58 7.99
CA SER A 304 -7.08 -4.05 7.72
C SER A 304 -6.60 -3.20 8.90
N PHE A 305 -5.31 -3.34 9.24
CA PHE A 305 -4.63 -2.51 10.24
C PHE A 305 -3.48 -1.74 9.58
N TYR A 306 -3.51 -0.41 9.70
CA TYR A 306 -2.46 0.52 9.24
C TYR A 306 -2.63 1.90 9.87
N PHE A 307 -1.65 2.79 9.70
CA PHE A 307 -1.77 4.20 10.07
C PHE A 307 -2.31 5.03 8.89
N GLY A 308 -3.56 5.47 8.99
CA GLY A 308 -4.26 6.14 7.89
C GLY A 308 -3.98 7.63 7.80
N ILE A 309 -4.34 8.23 6.66
CA ILE A 309 -4.33 9.70 6.45
C ILE A 309 -5.28 10.44 7.41
N ASP A 310 -6.21 9.71 8.02
CA ASP A 310 -7.06 10.15 9.14
C ASP A 310 -6.27 10.35 10.45
N GLY A 311 -4.96 10.06 10.44
CA GLY A 311 -4.09 10.14 11.60
C GLY A 311 -4.40 9.05 12.63
N ARG A 312 -4.97 7.90 12.24
CA ARG A 312 -5.32 6.83 13.18
C ARG A 312 -4.62 5.52 12.85
N ALA A 313 -4.04 4.87 13.86
CA ALA A 313 -3.59 3.48 13.80
C ALA A 313 -4.68 2.63 14.43
N VAL A 314 -5.53 2.00 13.61
CA VAL A 314 -6.74 1.29 14.05
C VAL A 314 -7.05 0.09 13.15
N PHE A 315 -7.79 -0.87 13.68
CA PHE A 315 -8.44 -1.91 12.90
C PHE A 315 -9.61 -1.31 12.11
N ARG A 316 -9.70 -1.60 10.82
CA ARG A 316 -10.75 -1.10 9.91
C ARG A 316 -11.43 -2.28 9.22
N PRO A 317 -12.76 -2.27 9.06
CA PRO A 317 -13.41 -3.28 8.23
C PRO A 317 -13.05 -3.07 6.76
N SER A 318 -12.76 -4.16 6.06
CA SER A 318 -12.50 -4.17 4.62
C SER A 318 -13.81 -4.40 3.86
N VAL A 319 -14.07 -3.57 2.85
CA VAL A 319 -15.32 -3.63 2.06
C VAL A 319 -15.14 -3.26 0.60
N THR A 320 -14.05 -2.59 0.27
CA THR A 320 -13.73 -2.12 -1.08
C THR A 320 -12.83 -3.11 -1.79
N ARG A 321 -12.73 -3.01 -3.13
CA ARG A 321 -11.75 -3.79 -3.92
C ARG A 321 -10.34 -3.19 -3.89
N ASP A 322 -10.08 -2.29 -2.95
CA ASP A 322 -8.78 -1.66 -2.74
C ASP A 322 -8.27 -0.88 -3.98
N GLN A 323 -9.11 -0.06 -4.64
CA GLN A 323 -8.68 0.76 -5.79
C GLN A 323 -7.63 1.83 -5.42
N ALA A 324 -7.68 2.32 -4.18
CA ALA A 324 -6.62 3.11 -3.59
C ALA A 324 -5.29 2.34 -3.46
N TRP A 325 -5.28 1.00 -3.58
CA TRP A 325 -4.13 0.13 -3.38
C TRP A 325 -3.91 -0.78 -4.60
N VAL A 326 -3.16 -0.27 -5.57
CA VAL A 326 -2.96 -0.98 -6.84
C VAL A 326 -1.87 -2.04 -6.73
N MET A 327 -2.03 -3.11 -7.52
CA MET A 327 -1.27 -4.37 -7.39
C MET A 327 -1.61 -5.09 -6.09
N GLY A 328 -0.72 -5.93 -5.59
CA GLY A 328 -0.93 -6.61 -4.32
C GLY A 328 -0.01 -7.80 -4.18
N ARG A 329 0.80 -7.78 -3.12
CA ARG A 329 1.59 -8.94 -2.69
C ARG A 329 1.42 -9.14 -1.20
N VAL A 330 1.29 -10.39 -0.78
CA VAL A 330 1.45 -10.78 0.62
C VAL A 330 2.92 -11.09 0.88
N ALA A 331 3.63 -10.19 1.57
CA ALA A 331 5.04 -10.37 1.91
C ALA A 331 5.22 -11.47 2.97
N HIS A 332 4.34 -11.49 3.99
CA HIS A 332 4.37 -12.49 5.06
C HIS A 332 2.95 -12.95 5.39
N ARG A 333 2.82 -14.23 5.76
CA ARG A 333 1.59 -14.80 6.32
C ARG A 333 1.87 -15.31 7.72
N TYR A 334 1.03 -14.92 8.66
CA TYR A 334 1.09 -15.32 10.06
C TYR A 334 -0.15 -16.12 10.41
N ARG A 335 0.04 -17.23 11.12
CA ARG A 335 -1.02 -18.12 11.61
C ARG A 335 -0.71 -18.59 13.02
N GLY A 336 -1.71 -19.07 13.75
CA GLY A 336 -1.54 -19.55 15.12
C GLY A 336 -0.94 -18.47 16.03
N GLU A 337 0.08 -18.82 16.82
CA GLU A 337 0.73 -17.88 17.75
C GLU A 337 1.35 -16.65 17.06
N GLU A 338 1.84 -16.77 15.83
CA GLU A 338 2.38 -15.63 15.09
C GLU A 338 1.27 -14.62 14.76
N ALA A 339 0.09 -15.10 14.35
CA ALA A 339 -1.07 -14.23 14.13
C ALA A 339 -1.51 -13.53 15.42
N MET A 340 -1.54 -14.28 16.54
CA MET A 340 -1.89 -13.72 17.85
C MET A 340 -0.88 -12.65 18.31
N GLU A 341 0.40 -12.84 18.02
CA GLU A 341 1.43 -11.85 18.34
C GLU A 341 1.28 -10.59 17.50
N VAL A 342 1.02 -10.71 16.20
CA VAL A 342 0.74 -9.55 15.34
C VAL A 342 -0.48 -8.77 15.83
N ILE A 343 -1.56 -9.47 16.20
CA ILE A 343 -2.79 -8.85 16.72
C ILE A 343 -2.52 -8.15 18.06
N ARG A 344 -1.69 -8.75 18.93
CA ARG A 344 -1.25 -8.11 20.18
C ARG A 344 -0.47 -6.82 19.90
N LEU A 345 0.51 -6.88 19.00
CA LEU A 345 1.34 -5.73 18.63
C LEU A 345 0.48 -4.60 18.05
N ALA A 346 -0.43 -4.92 17.13
CA ALA A 346 -1.38 -3.96 16.58
C ALA A 346 -2.18 -3.28 17.70
N GLY A 347 -2.73 -4.03 18.66
CA GLY A 347 -3.46 -3.44 19.78
C GLY A 347 -2.61 -2.55 20.70
N VAL A 348 -1.35 -2.94 20.96
CA VAL A 348 -0.41 -2.11 21.73
C VAL A 348 -0.07 -0.82 20.97
N ILE A 349 0.08 -0.88 19.65
CA ILE A 349 0.32 0.27 18.77
C ILE A 349 -0.88 1.23 18.79
N VAL A 350 -2.11 0.74 18.67
CA VAL A 350 -3.34 1.57 18.78
C VAL A 350 -3.28 2.42 20.05
N ARG A 351 -3.00 1.79 21.19
CA ARG A 351 -2.93 2.47 22.49
C ARG A 351 -1.82 3.49 22.58
N ALA A 352 -0.63 3.16 22.08
CA ALA A 352 0.51 4.07 22.09
C ALA A 352 0.24 5.31 21.22
N TYR A 353 -0.29 5.12 20.01
CA TYR A 353 -0.65 6.23 19.13
C TYR A 353 -1.76 7.09 19.70
N ASP A 354 -2.78 6.51 20.34
CA ASP A 354 -3.80 7.26 21.06
C ASP A 354 -3.21 8.13 22.18
N ALA A 355 -2.31 7.58 22.99
CA ALA A 355 -1.63 8.33 24.05
C ALA A 355 -0.75 9.45 23.50
N ILE A 356 0.03 9.20 22.45
CA ILE A 356 0.87 10.21 21.78
C ILE A 356 0.00 11.33 21.23
N LYS A 357 -1.09 11.01 20.52
CA LYS A 357 -1.99 12.02 19.96
C LYS A 357 -2.66 12.88 21.03
N ARG A 358 -3.02 12.30 22.18
CA ARG A 358 -3.54 13.08 23.32
C ARG A 358 -2.50 14.03 23.91
N ARG A 359 -1.21 13.68 23.86
CA ARG A 359 -0.09 14.54 24.27
C ARG A 359 0.24 15.60 23.23
N HIS A 360 -0.08 15.35 21.96
CA HIS A 360 0.28 16.19 20.82
C HIS A 360 -0.92 16.52 19.91
N PRO A 361 -1.99 17.16 20.45
CA PRO A 361 -3.16 17.53 19.66
C PRO A 361 -2.85 18.57 18.57
N GLU A 362 -1.73 19.29 18.68
CA GLU A 362 -1.26 20.29 17.72
C GLU A 362 -0.74 19.71 16.40
N LEU A 363 -0.58 18.40 16.29
CA LEU A 363 -0.04 17.80 15.09
C LEU A 363 -1.06 17.84 13.93
N PRO A 364 -0.68 18.38 12.76
CA PRO A 364 -1.59 18.47 11.62
C PRO A 364 -1.99 17.08 11.14
N PHE A 365 -3.20 16.96 10.60
CA PHE A 365 -3.76 15.69 10.10
C PHE A 365 -3.71 14.55 11.13
N GLY A 366 -3.89 14.88 12.42
CA GLY A 366 -3.83 13.91 13.50
C GLY A 366 -2.47 13.23 13.66
N GLY A 367 -1.39 13.87 13.19
CA GLY A 367 -0.03 13.34 13.24
C GLY A 367 0.38 12.56 11.99
N TYR A 368 -0.41 12.53 10.91
CA TYR A 368 0.05 11.91 9.67
C TYR A 368 1.39 12.51 9.21
N TYR A 369 2.28 11.65 8.73
CA TYR A 369 3.68 11.93 8.42
C TYR A 369 4.61 12.11 9.65
N ALA A 370 4.18 12.85 10.67
CA ALA A 370 4.98 13.09 11.88
C ALA A 370 5.05 11.87 12.80
N LEU A 371 3.93 11.18 12.99
CA LEU A 371 3.84 9.91 13.69
C LEU A 371 4.07 8.71 12.76
N GLY A 372 4.24 8.96 11.46
CA GLY A 372 4.47 7.94 10.43
C GLY A 372 3.50 8.06 9.26
N VAL A 373 3.62 7.16 8.29
CA VAL A 373 2.61 6.87 7.27
C VAL A 373 2.10 5.43 7.44
N CYS A 374 1.26 4.95 6.51
CA CYS A 374 0.71 3.60 6.57
C CYS A 374 1.78 2.52 6.79
N ASN A 375 2.98 2.70 6.23
CA ASN A 375 4.08 1.76 6.40
C ASN A 375 4.67 1.68 7.81
N ASP A 376 4.70 2.77 8.57
CA ASP A 376 5.50 2.84 9.80
C ASP A 376 5.04 1.85 10.87
N VAL A 377 3.73 1.76 11.13
CA VAL A 377 3.19 0.79 12.10
C VAL A 377 3.37 -0.66 11.64
N ASN A 378 3.30 -0.91 10.33
CA ASN A 378 3.49 -2.24 9.77
C ASN A 378 4.97 -2.64 9.80
N ALA A 379 5.88 -1.67 9.63
CA ALA A 379 7.32 -1.87 9.75
C ALA A 379 7.74 -2.18 11.18
N MET A 380 7.10 -1.58 12.18
CA MET A 380 7.31 -1.95 13.60
C MET A 380 6.94 -3.42 13.85
N ILE A 381 5.80 -3.87 13.30
CA ILE A 381 5.37 -5.26 13.43
C ILE A 381 6.33 -6.19 12.68
N GLU A 382 6.68 -5.88 11.42
CA GLU A 382 7.61 -6.67 10.63
C GLU A 382 8.98 -6.79 11.32
N LEU A 383 9.51 -5.67 11.83
CA LEU A 383 10.76 -5.64 12.60
C LEU A 383 10.69 -6.56 13.80
N ARG A 384 9.59 -6.54 14.56
CA ARG A 384 9.41 -7.41 15.73
C ARG A 384 9.30 -8.90 15.37
N MET A 385 8.66 -9.20 14.25
CA MET A 385 8.38 -10.56 13.81
C MET A 385 9.53 -11.20 13.03
N ARG A 386 10.34 -10.40 12.33
CA ARG A 386 11.39 -10.86 11.42
C ARG A 386 12.80 -10.45 11.82
N GLY A 387 12.93 -9.50 12.76
CA GLY A 387 14.22 -8.91 13.16
C GLY A 387 14.73 -7.82 12.21
N GLU A 388 14.04 -7.60 11.09
CA GLU A 388 14.30 -6.54 10.12
C GLU A 388 12.99 -6.10 9.46
N THR A 389 13.00 -4.95 8.79
CA THR A 389 11.88 -4.50 7.97
C THR A 389 12.31 -4.25 6.54
N THR A 390 11.44 -4.61 5.60
CA THR A 390 11.59 -4.40 4.17
C THR A 390 10.77 -3.21 3.66
N LEU A 391 10.11 -2.47 4.56
CA LEU A 391 9.22 -1.37 4.19
C LEU A 391 9.94 -0.05 3.94
N PHE A 392 9.49 0.68 2.94
CA PHE A 392 9.96 2.00 2.50
C PHE A 392 8.82 2.75 1.81
N PRO A 393 8.60 4.05 2.07
CA PRO A 393 9.34 4.89 3.02
C PRO A 393 8.84 4.71 4.46
N LEU A 394 9.68 5.05 5.43
CA LEU A 394 9.36 5.22 6.84
C LEU A 394 9.65 6.66 7.25
N THR A 395 8.65 7.34 7.81
CA THR A 395 8.68 8.79 7.99
C THR A 395 8.64 9.27 9.42
N LEU A 396 8.26 8.41 10.37
CA LEU A 396 7.99 8.80 11.75
C LEU A 396 9.14 9.61 12.34
N ASP A 397 8.78 10.51 13.25
CA ASP A 397 9.74 11.30 14.01
C ASP A 397 9.88 10.71 15.42
N PRO A 398 11.06 10.15 15.78
CA PRO A 398 11.29 9.52 17.07
C PRO A 398 10.99 10.41 18.28
N GLN A 399 11.02 11.74 18.11
CA GLN A 399 10.76 12.67 19.21
C GLN A 399 9.37 12.50 19.84
N PHE A 400 8.41 11.91 19.13
CA PHE A 400 7.07 11.64 19.66
C PHE A 400 6.95 10.27 20.34
N PHE A 401 7.97 9.41 20.19
CA PHE A 401 8.02 8.02 20.66
C PHE A 401 9.05 7.84 21.78
N THR A 402 9.11 8.79 22.70
CA THR A 402 10.10 8.82 23.81
C THR A 402 9.77 7.93 24.99
N ASP A 403 8.63 7.23 24.96
CA ASP A 403 8.22 6.35 26.06
C ASP A 403 9.06 5.07 26.02
N GLU A 404 9.60 4.60 27.15
CA GLU A 404 10.41 3.36 27.26
C GLU A 404 9.60 2.05 27.04
N GLY A 405 8.38 2.15 26.50
CA GLY A 405 7.51 1.01 26.20
C GLY A 405 7.84 0.34 24.88
N GLU A 406 7.30 -0.86 24.65
CA GLU A 406 7.59 -1.70 23.46
C GLU A 406 7.47 -0.93 22.12
N VAL A 407 6.47 -0.05 21.97
CA VAL A 407 6.29 0.75 20.74
C VAL A 407 7.38 1.80 20.56
N GLY A 408 7.86 2.42 21.66
CA GLY A 408 8.98 3.36 21.61
C GLY A 408 10.25 2.67 21.12
N TRP A 409 10.58 1.51 21.72
CA TRP A 409 11.71 0.68 21.27
C TRP A 409 11.61 0.27 19.80
N LEU A 410 10.42 -0.14 19.34
CA LEU A 410 10.21 -0.48 17.93
C LEU A 410 10.37 0.73 17.01
N ALA A 411 9.85 1.90 17.41
CA ALA A 411 9.97 3.14 16.64
C ALA A 411 11.43 3.61 16.54
N GLU A 412 12.20 3.52 17.62
CA GLU A 412 13.63 3.84 17.64
C GLU A 412 14.46 2.90 16.76
N GLY A 413 14.06 1.63 16.68
CA GLY A 413 14.71 0.61 15.86
C GLY A 413 14.46 0.73 14.36
N LEU A 414 13.50 1.57 13.92
CA LEU A 414 13.19 1.69 12.50
C LEU A 414 14.30 2.41 11.70
N PRO A 415 14.62 1.94 10.48
CA PRO A 415 15.53 2.61 9.57
C PRO A 415 14.85 3.81 8.87
N LEU A 416 14.71 4.93 9.56
CA LEU A 416 13.93 6.09 9.07
C LEU A 416 14.52 6.75 7.83
N ASP A 417 13.68 7.01 6.82
CA ASP A 417 14.06 7.62 5.53
C ASP A 417 13.90 9.15 5.53
N SER A 418 13.26 9.71 6.55
CA SER A 418 13.07 11.14 6.73
C SER A 418 14.35 11.89 7.14
N ARG A 419 15.38 11.18 7.62
CA ARG A 419 16.64 11.76 8.13
C ARG A 419 17.56 12.19 6.98
N TRP A 420 18.24 13.33 7.13
CA TRP A 420 19.08 13.88 6.06
C TRP A 420 20.29 12.99 5.71
N TRP A 421 20.81 12.24 6.69
CA TRP A 421 21.93 11.31 6.56
C TRP A 421 21.51 9.86 6.30
N SER A 422 20.20 9.58 6.20
CA SER A 422 19.74 8.22 5.93
C SER A 422 20.23 7.77 4.56
N ALA A 423 21.03 6.70 4.54
CA ALA A 423 21.41 6.02 3.33
C ALA A 423 20.25 5.11 2.92
N THR A 424 19.73 5.30 1.72
CA THR A 424 18.60 4.51 1.24
C THR A 424 19.04 3.07 0.99
N ASP A 425 18.41 2.10 1.65
CA ASP A 425 18.68 0.67 1.48
C ASP A 425 17.89 0.11 0.27
N PRO A 426 18.56 -0.33 -0.82
CA PRO A 426 17.90 -0.91 -1.98
C PRO A 426 17.01 -2.11 -1.63
N ARG A 427 17.37 -2.89 -0.61
CA ARG A 427 16.59 -4.07 -0.20
C ARG A 427 15.22 -3.68 0.33
N ARG A 428 15.12 -2.55 1.03
CA ARG A 428 13.83 -2.01 1.51
C ARG A 428 12.99 -1.45 0.37
N ILE A 429 13.61 -0.75 -0.58
CA ILE A 429 12.87 -0.29 -1.77
C ILE A 429 12.30 -1.48 -2.54
N LEU A 430 13.14 -2.48 -2.85
CA LEU A 430 12.73 -3.67 -3.60
C LEU A 430 11.71 -4.52 -2.82
N GLY A 431 11.89 -4.66 -1.50
CA GLY A 431 10.96 -5.38 -0.63
C GLY A 431 9.58 -4.72 -0.50
N SER A 432 9.51 -3.41 -0.70
CA SER A 432 8.25 -2.64 -0.68
C SER A 432 7.47 -2.71 -2.00
N ILE A 433 8.07 -3.25 -3.06
CA ILE A 433 7.39 -3.39 -4.35
C ILE A 433 6.28 -4.46 -4.22
N PRO A 434 5.05 -4.17 -4.68
CA PRO A 434 3.88 -5.03 -4.48
C PRO A 434 3.74 -6.14 -5.52
N VAL A 435 4.87 -6.67 -6.01
CA VAL A 435 4.91 -7.81 -6.93
C VAL A 435 6.04 -8.77 -6.54
N ASP A 436 5.85 -10.05 -6.80
CA ASP A 436 6.90 -11.07 -6.62
C ASP A 436 7.91 -11.05 -7.76
N ASP A 437 7.43 -10.76 -8.98
CA ASP A 437 8.25 -10.69 -10.19
C ASP A 437 8.10 -9.30 -10.83
N LEU A 438 9.21 -8.58 -10.96
CA LEU A 438 9.26 -7.26 -11.61
C LEU A 438 8.73 -7.30 -13.05
N ALA A 439 8.80 -8.45 -13.74
CA ALA A 439 8.23 -8.60 -15.08
C ALA A 439 6.73 -8.28 -15.13
N THR A 440 6.01 -8.49 -14.03
CA THR A 440 4.57 -8.24 -13.89
C THR A 440 4.21 -6.78 -13.67
N LEU A 441 5.20 -5.90 -13.41
CA LEU A 441 4.95 -4.46 -13.29
C LEU A 441 4.52 -3.88 -14.66
N PRO A 442 3.35 -3.20 -14.75
CA PRO A 442 2.88 -2.60 -16.00
C PRO A 442 3.64 -1.31 -16.34
N LEU A 443 4.42 -0.77 -15.40
CA LEU A 443 5.23 0.44 -15.56
C LEU A 443 6.61 0.07 -16.09
N SER A 444 6.76 -0.02 -17.41
CA SER A 444 7.99 -0.50 -18.07
C SER A 444 9.26 0.25 -17.62
N SER A 445 9.21 1.59 -17.53
CA SER A 445 10.38 2.37 -17.12
C SER A 445 10.76 2.14 -15.65
N LEU A 446 9.77 1.93 -14.78
CA LEU A 446 10.04 1.58 -13.38
C LEU A 446 10.67 0.20 -13.28
N ARG A 447 10.14 -0.77 -14.04
CA ARG A 447 10.69 -2.13 -14.11
C ARG A 447 12.17 -2.12 -14.51
N GLU A 448 12.52 -1.43 -15.59
CA GLU A 448 13.92 -1.34 -16.06
C GLU A 448 14.85 -0.70 -15.02
N ASP A 449 14.41 0.38 -14.37
CA ASP A 449 15.20 1.06 -13.35
C ASP A 449 15.38 0.18 -12.10
N LEU A 450 14.33 -0.55 -11.67
CA LEU A 450 14.40 -1.51 -10.56
C LEU A 450 15.30 -2.72 -10.87
N GLU A 451 15.27 -3.24 -12.09
CA GLU A 451 16.13 -4.34 -12.53
C GLU A 451 17.61 -3.97 -12.48
N LYS A 452 17.96 -2.76 -12.94
CA LYS A 452 19.34 -2.24 -12.85
C LYS A 452 19.80 -2.11 -11.41
N VAL A 453 18.94 -1.56 -10.55
CA VAL A 453 19.22 -1.42 -9.11
C VAL A 453 19.39 -2.78 -8.42
N ARG A 454 18.50 -3.74 -8.72
CA ARG A 454 18.58 -5.12 -8.21
C ARG A 454 19.90 -5.79 -8.61
N ALA A 455 20.26 -5.74 -9.90
CA ALA A 455 21.49 -6.34 -10.41
C ALA A 455 22.76 -5.72 -9.79
N ALA A 456 22.78 -4.39 -9.62
CA ALA A 456 23.90 -3.71 -8.97
C ALA A 456 24.01 -4.07 -7.47
N SER A 457 22.87 -4.17 -6.78
CA SER A 457 22.83 -4.57 -5.37
C SER A 457 23.31 -6.02 -5.16
N GLU A 458 22.89 -6.95 -6.03
CA GLU A 458 23.26 -8.37 -5.95
C GLU A 458 24.73 -8.62 -6.32
N SER A 459 25.27 -7.84 -7.25
CA SER A 459 26.68 -7.95 -7.68
C SER A 459 27.68 -7.26 -6.76
N GLY A 460 27.22 -6.63 -5.66
CA GLY A 460 28.08 -5.92 -4.71
C GLY A 460 28.72 -4.65 -5.27
N HIS A 461 28.27 -4.14 -6.43
CA HIS A 461 28.71 -2.86 -6.95
C HIS A 461 28.19 -1.74 -6.03
N SER A 462 29.08 -0.85 -5.60
CA SER A 462 28.71 0.24 -4.70
C SER A 462 27.75 1.18 -5.43
N LEU A 463 26.48 1.22 -5.00
CA LEU A 463 25.46 2.18 -5.44
C LEU A 463 25.72 3.60 -4.89
N ARG A 464 26.98 3.95 -4.59
CA ARG A 464 27.36 5.28 -4.12
C ARG A 464 27.36 6.24 -5.29
N SER A 465 26.53 7.29 -5.19
CA SER A 465 26.65 8.50 -6.02
C SER A 465 28.12 8.97 -6.03
N GLY A 466 28.63 9.44 -7.17
CA GLY A 466 30.03 9.73 -7.53
C GLY A 466 30.93 10.60 -6.61
N ALA A 467 30.68 10.68 -5.31
CA ALA A 467 31.60 11.19 -4.30
C ALA A 467 32.86 10.30 -4.13
N GLY A 468 32.81 9.03 -4.53
CA GLY A 468 33.96 8.13 -4.52
C GLY A 468 35.09 8.58 -5.45
N ASP A 469 34.74 9.18 -6.59
CA ASP A 469 35.72 9.68 -7.55
C ASP A 469 36.47 10.91 -7.00
N PHE A 470 35.81 11.76 -6.21
CA PHE A 470 36.47 12.88 -5.52
C PHE A 470 37.39 12.44 -4.38
N ALA A 471 37.06 11.35 -3.67
CA ALA A 471 37.94 10.79 -2.66
C ALA A 471 39.19 10.16 -3.28
N LEU A 472 39.04 9.48 -4.41
CA LEU A 472 40.16 8.94 -5.19
C LEU A 472 41.03 10.07 -5.77
N LEU A 473 40.41 11.11 -6.34
CA LEU A 473 41.12 12.29 -6.84
C LEU A 473 41.86 13.02 -5.69
N GLY A 474 41.22 13.16 -4.53
CA GLY A 474 41.82 13.76 -3.34
C GLY A 474 43.01 12.97 -2.82
N ALA A 475 42.94 11.63 -2.82
CA ALA A 475 44.05 10.76 -2.45
C ALA A 475 45.22 10.84 -3.45
N VAL A 476 44.92 10.92 -4.75
CA VAL A 476 45.95 11.09 -5.80
C VAL A 476 46.63 12.46 -5.68
N VAL A 477 45.87 13.54 -5.48
CA VAL A 477 46.42 14.89 -5.28
C VAL A 477 47.26 14.97 -4.00
N ALA A 478 46.81 14.37 -2.90
CA ALA A 478 47.58 14.30 -1.66
C ALA A 478 48.87 13.50 -1.84
N GLY A 479 48.83 12.39 -2.58
CA GLY A 479 50.02 11.59 -2.92
C GLY A 479 51.04 12.36 -3.76
N LEU A 480 50.59 13.11 -4.76
CA LEU A 480 51.46 13.96 -5.60
C LEU A 480 52.10 15.10 -4.80
N LEU A 481 51.35 15.73 -3.90
CA LEU A 481 51.88 16.77 -3.00
C LEU A 481 52.91 16.21 -2.02
N ALA A 482 52.66 15.04 -1.44
CA ALA A 482 53.61 14.36 -0.56
C ALA A 482 54.90 13.97 -1.29
N ALA A 483 54.80 13.47 -2.53
CA ALA A 483 55.96 13.14 -3.37
C ALA A 483 56.76 14.40 -3.77
N GLY A 484 56.08 15.51 -4.07
CA GLY A 484 56.70 16.81 -4.34
C GLY A 484 57.48 17.34 -3.12
N LEU A 485 56.87 17.30 -1.94
CA LEU A 485 57.51 17.72 -0.67
C LEU A 485 58.71 16.83 -0.31
N TRP A 486 58.63 15.53 -0.55
CA TRP A 486 59.74 14.60 -0.35
C TRP A 486 60.91 14.91 -1.29
N SER A 487 60.62 15.23 -2.55
CA SER A 487 61.63 15.57 -3.56
C SER A 487 62.36 16.88 -3.22
N VAL A 488 61.63 17.89 -2.72
CA VAL A 488 62.22 19.15 -2.22
C VAL A 488 63.10 18.88 -1.00
N ARG A 489 62.66 18.03 -0.06
CA ARG A 489 63.45 17.66 1.12
C ARG A 489 64.75 16.94 0.76
N LEU A 490 64.72 16.01 -0.20
CA LEU A 490 65.91 15.32 -0.72
C LEU A 490 66.88 16.27 -1.43
N TRP A 491 66.36 17.28 -2.13
CA TRP A 491 67.18 18.31 -2.78
C TRP A 491 67.94 19.18 -1.75
N PHE A 492 67.28 19.57 -0.66
CA PHE A 492 67.93 20.32 0.43
C PHE A 492 68.95 19.48 1.21
N VAL A 493 68.72 18.17 1.37
CA VAL A 493 69.68 17.25 2.02
C VAL A 493 70.91 17.00 1.15
N ARG A 494 70.79 17.02 -0.19
CA ARG A 494 71.93 16.91 -1.12
C ARG A 494 72.75 18.18 -1.32
N ARG A 495 72.25 19.34 -0.86
CA ARG A 495 72.93 20.64 -0.97
C ARG A 495 73.62 21.10 0.33
N ARG A 496 73.48 20.35 1.41
CA ARG A 496 74.38 20.40 2.57
C ARG A 496 75.43 19.32 2.40
#